data_AF-A0A0H5DSC9-F1
#
_entry.id   AF-A0A0H5DSC9-F1
#
_cell.length_a   1.000
_cell.length_b   1.000
_cell.length_c   1.000
_cell.angle_alpha   90.00
_cell.angle_beta   90.00
_cell.angle_gamma   90.00
#
_symmetry.space_group_name_H-M   'P 1'
#
loop_
_entity.id
_entity.type
_entity.pdbx_description
1 polymer ?
#
loop_
_entity_poly.entity_id
_entity_poly.type
_entity_poly.pdbx_seq_one_letter_code
_entity_poly.pdbx_strand_id
1 'polypeptide(L)'
;MAKNRVKRSLQAVAASQNITEEKHADKFEAIKDLATGQAPVKSSTAGRISPQISCTVDPADKQLLNELTLYASNKLGRVVNTSTVIRALIRLGSVRREELEF
;
A
#
# COMPACT_ATOMS: atom_id res chain seq x y z
N MET A 1 0.01 25.47 -17.29
CA MET A 1 -0.28 24.60 -16.12
C MET A 1 -1.59 25.04 -15.48
N ALA A 2 -2.72 24.44 -15.85
CA ALA A 2 -3.98 24.68 -15.17
C ALA A 2 -4.05 23.78 -13.93
N LYS A 3 -4.06 24.39 -12.73
CA LYS A 3 -4.26 23.68 -11.47
C LYS A 3 -5.73 23.21 -11.40
N ASN A 4 -6.00 21.94 -11.66
CA ASN A 4 -7.29 21.31 -11.38
C ASN A 4 -7.52 21.26 -9.87
N ARG A 5 -8.00 22.37 -9.29
CA ARG A 5 -8.48 22.43 -7.92
C ARG A 5 -9.88 21.83 -7.91
N VAL A 6 -9.96 20.51 -7.77
CA VAL A 6 -11.22 19.79 -7.59
C VAL A 6 -11.90 20.35 -6.34
N LYS A 7 -12.99 21.11 -6.54
CA LYS A 7 -13.85 21.58 -5.46
C LYS A 7 -14.50 20.33 -4.85
N ARG A 8 -14.00 19.86 -3.70
CA ARG A 8 -14.63 18.76 -2.95
C ARG A 8 -16.02 19.24 -2.52
N SER A 9 -17.05 18.49 -2.89
CA SER A 9 -18.43 18.78 -2.48
C SER A 9 -18.56 18.64 -0.97
N LEU A 10 -19.40 19.47 -0.35
CA LEU A 10 -19.68 19.45 1.09
C LEU A 10 -20.17 18.07 1.57
N GLN A 11 -20.84 17.31 0.70
CA GLN A 11 -21.24 15.92 0.95
C GLN A 11 -20.05 14.98 1.19
N ALA A 12 -18.94 15.14 0.45
CA ALA A 12 -17.75 14.31 0.64
C ALA A 12 -17.04 14.61 1.98
N VAL A 13 -17.17 15.86 2.46
CA VAL A 13 -16.65 16.25 3.78
C VAL A 13 -17.50 15.64 4.90
N ALA A 14 -18.84 15.73 4.80
CA ALA A 14 -19.75 15.14 5.78
C ALA A 14 -19.60 13.60 5.86
N ALA A 15 -19.47 12.92 4.71
CA ALA A 15 -19.22 11.48 4.68
C ALA A 15 -17.88 11.11 5.35
N SER A 16 -16.83 11.92 5.18
CA SER A 16 -15.55 11.69 5.84
C SER A 16 -15.57 11.93 7.35
N GLN A 17 -16.40 12.86 7.84
CA GLN A 17 -16.58 13.14 9.26
C GLN A 17 -17.34 11.99 9.96
N ASN A 18 -18.40 11.47 9.34
CA ASN A 18 -19.14 10.32 9.88
C ASN A 18 -18.25 9.07 10.00
N ILE A 19 -17.40 8.80 8.98
CA ILE A 19 -16.46 7.67 9.01
C ILE A 19 -15.42 7.82 10.14
N THR A 20 -15.00 9.03 10.47
CA THR A 20 -14.07 9.25 11.58
C THR A 20 -14.73 9.02 12.93
N GLU A 21 -15.96 9.49 13.13
CA GLU A 21 -16.67 9.37 14.41
C GLU A 21 -16.99 7.89 14.75
N GLU A 22 -17.47 7.12 13.76
CA GLU A 22 -17.72 5.67 13.93
C GLU A 22 -16.43 4.92 14.28
N LYS A 23 -15.33 5.18 13.56
CA LYS A 23 -14.03 4.53 13.82
C LYS A 23 -13.37 4.95 15.13
N HIS A 24 -13.72 6.11 15.68
CA HIS A 24 -13.23 6.54 16.98
C HIS A 24 -13.99 5.83 18.11
N ALA A 25 -15.32 5.66 17.99
CA ALA A 25 -16.12 4.92 18.96
C ALA A 25 -15.62 3.47 19.16
N ASP A 26 -15.38 2.75 18.05
CA ASP A 26 -14.88 1.37 18.08
C ASP A 26 -13.54 1.23 18.80
N LYS A 27 -12.66 2.24 18.69
CA LYS A 27 -11.35 2.23 19.36
C LYS A 27 -11.47 2.47 20.86
N PHE A 28 -12.44 3.26 21.31
CA PHE A 28 -12.66 3.51 22.74
C PHE A 28 -13.30 2.32 23.45
N GLU A 29 -14.20 1.59 22.78
CA GLU A 29 -14.74 0.33 23.32
C GLU A 29 -13.65 -0.73 23.49
N ALA A 30 -12.77 -0.89 22.49
CA ALA A 30 -11.66 -1.85 22.57
C ALA A 30 -10.68 -1.56 23.73
N ILE A 31 -10.52 -0.30 24.14
CA ILE A 31 -9.65 0.07 25.28
C ILE A 31 -10.33 -0.23 26.63
N LYS A 32 -11.66 -0.14 26.72
CA LYS A 32 -12.40 -0.49 27.94
C LYS A 32 -12.28 -1.99 28.27
N ASP A 33 -12.35 -2.85 27.27
CA ASP A 33 -12.26 -4.31 27.45
C ASP A 33 -10.86 -4.76 27.91
N LEU A 34 -9.83 -4.04 27.48
CA LEU A 34 -8.45 -4.26 27.92
C LEU A 34 -8.22 -3.91 29.40
N ALA A 35 -8.94 -2.91 29.91
CA ALA A 35 -8.85 -2.51 31.32
C ALA A 35 -9.58 -3.48 32.27
N THR A 36 -10.58 -4.22 31.77
CA THR A 36 -11.39 -5.18 32.55
C THR A 36 -10.84 -6.61 32.50
N GLY A 37 -9.72 -6.84 31.80
CA GLY A 37 -9.07 -8.15 31.73
C GLY A 37 -9.82 -9.17 30.87
N GLN A 38 -10.83 -8.75 30.11
CA GLN A 38 -11.47 -9.60 29.12
C GLN A 38 -10.58 -9.73 27.87
N ALA A 39 -10.50 -10.93 27.32
CA ALA A 39 -9.74 -11.18 26.09
C ALA A 39 -10.33 -10.32 24.96
N PRO A 40 -9.52 -9.55 24.24
CA PRO A 40 -10.01 -8.65 23.20
C PRO A 40 -10.80 -9.44 22.16
N VAL A 41 -12.01 -8.97 21.84
CA VAL A 41 -12.84 -9.54 20.78
C VAL A 41 -12.03 -9.49 19.48
N LYS A 42 -11.86 -10.63 18.81
CA LYS A 42 -11.13 -10.71 17.53
C LYS A 42 -11.76 -9.71 16.55
N SER A 43 -10.96 -8.78 16.04
CA SER A 43 -11.41 -7.81 15.03
C SER A 43 -12.05 -8.55 13.86
N SER A 44 -13.30 -8.23 13.55
CA SER A 44 -14.11 -8.90 12.50
C SER A 44 -13.49 -8.81 11.11
N THR A 45 -12.57 -7.87 10.90
CA THR A 45 -11.71 -7.81 9.74
C THR A 45 -10.38 -8.49 10.08
N ALA A 46 -10.18 -9.69 9.54
CA ALA A 46 -8.83 -10.23 9.37
C ALA A 46 -8.09 -9.29 8.40
N GLY A 47 -7.49 -8.23 8.95
CA GLY A 47 -6.63 -7.34 8.21
C GLY A 47 -5.60 -8.19 7.50
N ARG A 48 -5.61 -8.17 6.17
CA ARG A 48 -4.61 -8.90 5.38
C ARG A 48 -3.26 -8.24 5.67
N ILE A 49 -2.48 -8.85 6.56
CA ILE A 49 -1.13 -8.37 6.87
C ILE A 49 -0.31 -8.65 5.62
N SER A 50 -0.14 -7.64 4.75
CA SER A 50 0.87 -7.69 3.71
C SER A 50 2.21 -7.40 4.40
N PRO A 51 3.11 -8.39 4.54
CA PRO A 51 4.41 -8.15 5.17
C PRO A 51 5.14 -7.08 4.37
N GLN A 52 5.48 -5.97 5.03
CA GLN A 52 6.35 -4.95 4.47
C GLN A 52 7.78 -5.36 4.77
N ILE A 53 8.54 -5.67 3.72
CA ILE A 53 9.96 -6.02 3.82
C ILE A 53 10.74 -4.78 3.38
N SER A 54 11.58 -4.25 4.25
CA SER A 54 12.58 -3.26 3.87
C SER A 54 13.75 -3.96 3.19
N CYS A 55 14.15 -3.46 2.03
CA CYS A 55 15.34 -3.94 1.33
C CYS A 55 16.28 -2.76 1.03
N THR A 56 17.58 -2.99 1.21
CA THR A 56 18.63 -2.07 0.75
C THR A 56 18.99 -2.43 -0.69
N VAL A 57 19.14 -1.41 -1.53
CA VAL A 57 19.49 -1.57 -2.95
C VAL A 57 20.67 -0.65 -3.22
N ASP A 58 21.69 -1.17 -3.90
CA ASP A 58 22.86 -0.38 -4.25
C ASP A 58 22.50 0.76 -5.21
N PRO A 59 23.25 1.88 -5.21
CA PRO A 59 22.91 3.04 -6.04
C PRO A 59 22.82 2.73 -7.54
N ALA A 60 23.66 1.82 -8.05
CA ALA A 60 23.64 1.38 -9.45
C ALA A 60 22.35 0.62 -9.76
N ASP A 61 22.01 -0.38 -8.94
CA ASP A 61 20.79 -1.17 -9.09
C ASP A 61 19.52 -0.33 -8.92
N LYS A 62 19.59 0.73 -8.11
CA LYS A 62 18.49 1.68 -7.94
C LYS A 62 18.19 2.45 -9.22
N GLN A 63 19.21 2.81 -10.00
CA GLN A 63 19.01 3.47 -11.30
C GLN A 63 18.31 2.51 -12.27
N LEU A 64 18.81 1.28 -12.38
CA LEU A 64 18.22 0.24 -13.21
C LEU A 64 16.75 -0.04 -12.82
N LEU A 65 16.46 -0.12 -11.51
CA LEU A 65 15.11 -0.34 -11.01
C LEU A 65 14.15 0.79 -11.41
N ASN A 66 14.63 2.04 -11.41
CA ASN A 66 13.82 3.19 -11.84
C ASN A 66 13.53 3.13 -13.34
N GLU A 67 14.52 2.78 -14.16
CA GLU A 67 14.36 2.61 -15.61
C GLU A 67 13.37 1.50 -15.94
N LEU A 68 13.48 0.35 -15.28
CA LEU A 68 12.53 -0.76 -15.42
C LEU A 68 11.11 -0.36 -15.01
N THR A 69 10.98 0.44 -13.94
CA THR A 69 9.67 0.92 -13.47
C THR A 69 9.04 1.88 -14.48
N LEU A 70 9.83 2.77 -15.09
CA LEU A 70 9.39 3.66 -16.15
C LEU A 70 8.99 2.88 -17.41
N TYR A 71 9.83 1.93 -17.85
CA TYR A 71 9.56 1.08 -18.99
C TYR A 71 8.25 0.28 -18.81
N ALA A 72 8.08 -0.36 -17.65
CA ALA A 72 6.87 -1.12 -17.33
C ALA A 72 5.63 -0.23 -17.30
N SER A 73 5.76 0.99 -16.78
CA SER A 73 4.66 1.96 -16.73
C SER A 73 4.23 2.39 -18.14
N ASN A 74 5.20 2.67 -19.01
CA ASN A 74 4.95 3.03 -20.41
C ASN A 74 4.30 1.88 -21.18
N LYS A 75 4.78 0.65 -20.98
CA LYS A 75 4.25 -0.55 -21.67
C LYS A 75 2.82 -0.88 -21.26
N LEU A 76 2.47 -0.69 -19.99
CA LEU A 76 1.12 -0.98 -19.48
C LEU A 76 0.15 0.20 -19.58
N GLY A 77 0.62 1.39 -19.97
CA GLY A 77 -0.20 2.60 -20.03
C GLY A 77 -0.73 3.07 -18.66
N ARG A 78 -0.09 2.65 -17.56
CA ARG A 78 -0.47 3.01 -16.19
C ARG A 78 0.74 3.11 -15.29
N VAL A 79 0.65 3.88 -14.21
CA VAL A 79 1.73 4.01 -13.24
C VAL A 79 1.94 2.68 -12.50
N VAL A 80 3.15 2.12 -12.60
CA VAL A 80 3.58 0.92 -11.89
C VAL A 80 4.49 1.32 -10.74
N ASN A 81 4.26 0.74 -9.56
CA ASN A 81 5.12 0.97 -8.40
C ASN A 81 6.38 0.10 -8.46
N THR A 82 7.49 0.62 -7.95
CA THR A 82 8.77 -0.10 -7.81
C THR A 82 8.61 -1.45 -7.08
N SER A 83 7.81 -1.49 -6.01
CA SER A 83 7.51 -2.74 -5.28
C SER A 83 6.76 -3.79 -6.10
N THR A 84 6.06 -3.40 -7.17
CA THR A 84 5.43 -4.33 -8.11
C THR A 84 6.50 -4.94 -9.02
N VAL A 85 7.45 -4.13 -9.49
CA VAL A 85 8.59 -4.60 -10.29
C VAL A 85 9.46 -5.56 -9.48
N ILE A 86 9.82 -5.20 -8.25
CA ILE A 86 10.58 -6.07 -7.34
C ILE A 86 9.87 -7.42 -7.13
N ARG A 87 8.55 -7.40 -6.92
CA ARG A 87 7.77 -8.64 -6.79
C ARG A 87 7.78 -9.49 -8.06
N ALA A 88 7.75 -8.86 -9.24
CA ALA A 88 7.87 -9.58 -10.51
C ALA A 88 9.28 -10.18 -10.67
N LEU A 89 10.33 -9.44 -10.34
CA LEU A 89 11.73 -9.90 -10.36
C LEU A 89 11.95 -11.08 -9.41
N ILE A 90 11.44 -11.02 -8.17
CA ILE A 90 11.54 -12.13 -7.22
C ILE A 90 10.79 -13.37 -7.74
N ARG A 91 9.58 -13.17 -8.28
CA ARG A 91 8.74 -14.27 -8.78
C ARG A 91 9.31 -14.91 -10.05
N LEU A 92 9.90 -14.13 -10.93
CA LEU A 92 10.55 -14.62 -12.15
C LEU A 92 11.93 -15.19 -11.84
N GLY A 93 12.70 -14.56 -10.95
CA GLY A 93 14.02 -15.03 -10.56
C GLY A 93 14.02 -16.39 -9.85
N SER A 94 12.89 -16.78 -9.25
CA SER A 94 12.73 -18.13 -8.70
C SER A 94 12.40 -19.20 -9.75
N VAL A 95 11.97 -18.82 -10.97
CA VAL A 95 11.47 -19.76 -11.99
C VAL A 95 12.28 -19.73 -13.28
N ARG A 96 12.83 -18.57 -13.67
CA ARG A 96 13.49 -18.31 -14.97
C ARG A 96 14.62 -17.29 -14.81
N ARG A 97 15.74 -17.71 -14.22
CA ARG A 97 16.93 -16.86 -14.05
C ARG A 97 17.48 -16.32 -15.38
N GLU A 98 17.42 -17.12 -16.44
CA GLU A 98 17.97 -16.79 -17.76
C GLU A 98 17.25 -15.61 -18.45
N GLU A 99 15.97 -15.36 -18.15
CA GLU A 99 15.22 -14.23 -18.70
C GLU A 99 15.55 -12.89 -18.01
N LEU A 100 16.35 -12.92 -16.94
CA LEU A 100 16.75 -11.74 -16.16
C LEU A 100 18.18 -11.26 -16.45
N GLU A 101 18.97 -11.99 -17.22
CA GLU A 101 20.26 -11.54 -17.73
C GLU A 101 20.03 -10.71 -18.99
N PHE A 102 19.84 -9.41 -18.83
CA PHE A 102 19.73 -8.43 -19.91
C PHE A 102 20.72 -7.30 -19.68
#